data_AF-A0A351AVG4-F1
#
_entry.id   AF-A0A351AVG4-F1
#
_cell.length_a   1.000
_cell.length_b   1.000
_cell.length_c   1.000
_cell.angle_alpha   90.00
_cell.angle_beta   90.00
_cell.angle_gamma   90.00
#
_symmetry.space_group_name_H-M   'P 1'
#
loop_
_entity.id
_entity.type
_entity.pdbx_description
1 polymer ?
#
loop_
_entity_poly.entity_id
_entity_poly.type
_entity_poly.pdbx_seq_one_letter_code
_entity_poly.pdbx_strand_id
1 'polypeptide(L)'
;DEKKYVSSINPDDTPEQWDALEDAVQMRVVSQIPADILKTVSTDELVLYCMNYNLFIDFMLFNTMQDGMENVRSDYNGIRELMTRPDAAESLIRLYKLYDLDKQKARDSVGCIRLRYLEAMLCMPEILNSLTAKQAKDLAAACAQKINKIVNDENSPYSVSTTMYLAAVSQYAASEEFAEIVNASSGAKRYIEEGILVPDEISDDTLGRIVSYFQEL
;
A
#
# COMPACT_ATOMS: atom_id res chain seq x y z
N ASP A 1 3.32 18.56 -17.14
CA ASP A 1 4.22 17.76 -17.99
C ASP A 1 5.64 17.84 -17.48
N GLU A 2 6.00 16.98 -16.53
CA GLU A 2 7.40 16.81 -16.11
C GLU A 2 7.54 15.41 -15.48
N LYS A 3 8.12 14.52 -16.30
CA LYS A 3 8.68 13.18 -16.05
C LYS A 3 8.15 12.36 -14.86
N LYS A 4 7.00 11.71 -15.07
CA LYS A 4 6.79 10.37 -14.47
C LYS A 4 7.58 9.38 -15.32
N TYR A 5 8.57 8.72 -14.73
CA TYR A 5 9.22 7.60 -15.41
C TYR A 5 8.17 6.51 -15.59
N VAL A 6 7.99 6.13 -16.84
CA VAL A 6 7.31 4.94 -17.31
C VAL A 6 8.36 4.23 -18.17
N SER A 7 8.48 2.91 -18.03
CA SER A 7 9.43 2.19 -18.86
C SER A 7 9.12 2.39 -20.34
N SER A 8 10.17 2.45 -21.16
CA SER A 8 10.02 2.64 -22.61
C SER A 8 9.30 1.48 -23.29
N ILE A 9 9.28 0.30 -22.66
CA ILE A 9 8.45 -0.83 -23.05
C ILE A 9 7.49 -1.09 -21.90
N ASN A 10 6.19 -0.89 -22.12
CA ASN A 10 5.13 -1.07 -21.14
C ASN A 10 3.80 -1.48 -21.83
N PRO A 11 2.85 -2.09 -21.09
CA PRO A 11 1.61 -2.63 -21.68
C PRO A 11 0.63 -1.56 -22.17
N ASP A 12 0.76 -0.31 -21.72
CA ASP A 12 -0.21 0.76 -22.03
C ASP A 12 0.23 1.60 -23.26
N ASP A 13 1.47 2.09 -23.26
CA ASP A 13 1.99 2.98 -24.32
C ASP A 13 2.62 2.23 -25.50
N THR A 14 3.19 1.04 -25.25
CA THR A 14 3.89 0.23 -26.27
C THR A 14 3.45 -1.24 -26.23
N PRO A 15 2.14 -1.52 -26.36
CA PRO A 15 1.60 -2.88 -26.20
C PRO A 15 2.23 -3.88 -27.17
N GLU A 16 2.50 -3.51 -28.42
CA GLU A 16 3.12 -4.41 -29.40
C GLU A 16 4.54 -4.85 -28.99
N GLN A 17 5.33 -3.97 -28.38
CA GLN A 17 6.67 -4.29 -27.91
C GLN A 17 6.63 -5.10 -26.60
N TRP A 18 5.63 -4.82 -25.76
CA TRP A 18 5.38 -5.56 -24.53
C TRP A 18 4.96 -7.00 -24.80
N ASP A 19 4.02 -7.20 -25.74
CA ASP A 19 3.51 -8.52 -26.14
C ASP A 19 4.56 -9.36 -26.88
N ALA A 20 5.60 -8.71 -27.42
CA ALA A 20 6.73 -9.38 -28.05
C ALA A 20 7.77 -9.93 -27.04
N LEU A 21 7.66 -9.59 -25.75
CA LEU A 21 8.54 -10.12 -24.72
C LEU A 21 8.20 -11.60 -24.47
N GLU A 22 9.24 -12.44 -24.45
CA GLU A 22 9.07 -13.90 -24.43
C GLU A 22 8.59 -14.43 -23.07
N ASP A 23 8.99 -13.77 -21.98
CA ASP A 23 8.73 -14.22 -20.63
C ASP A 23 8.74 -13.10 -19.58
N ALA A 24 8.38 -13.47 -18.35
CA ALA A 24 8.38 -12.57 -17.20
C ALA A 24 9.79 -12.06 -16.82
N VAL A 25 10.87 -12.74 -17.22
CA VAL A 25 12.24 -12.25 -16.96
C VAL A 25 12.50 -11.02 -17.84
N GLN A 26 12.16 -11.09 -19.13
CA GLN A 26 12.29 -9.95 -20.03
C GLN A 26 11.39 -8.77 -19.60
N MET A 27 10.15 -9.06 -19.18
CA MET A 27 9.25 -8.03 -18.61
C MET A 27 9.84 -7.33 -17.37
N ARG A 28 10.47 -8.09 -16.46
CA ARG A 28 11.16 -7.50 -15.30
C ARG A 28 12.36 -6.65 -15.69
N VAL A 29 13.13 -7.07 -16.70
CA VAL A 29 14.30 -6.32 -17.19
C VAL A 29 13.89 -4.96 -17.76
N VAL A 30 12.89 -4.92 -18.64
CA VAL A 30 12.44 -3.64 -19.24
C VAL A 30 11.74 -2.73 -18.23
N SER A 31 11.21 -3.30 -17.15
CA SER A 31 10.53 -2.54 -16.10
C SER A 31 11.47 -1.86 -15.10
N GLN A 32 12.78 -2.15 -15.10
CA GLN A 32 13.72 -1.53 -14.16
C GLN A 32 13.84 -0.02 -14.39
N ILE A 33 14.09 0.74 -13.31
CA ILE A 33 14.47 2.15 -13.41
C ILE A 33 15.96 2.25 -13.79
N PRO A 34 16.35 3.03 -14.80
CA PRO A 34 17.75 3.29 -15.13
C PRO A 34 18.54 3.80 -13.93
N ALA A 35 19.78 3.33 -13.76
CA ALA A 35 20.57 3.61 -12.56
C ALA A 35 20.94 5.10 -12.41
N ASP A 36 21.04 5.84 -13.51
CA ASP A 36 21.25 7.28 -13.54
C ASP A 36 20.02 8.03 -13.03
N ILE A 37 18.81 7.62 -13.43
CA ILE A 37 17.54 8.18 -12.95
C ILE A 37 17.34 7.86 -11.47
N LEU A 38 17.52 6.59 -11.08
CA LEU A 38 17.26 6.11 -9.72
C LEU A 38 18.06 6.87 -8.64
N LYS A 39 19.27 7.31 -8.98
CA LYS A 39 20.16 8.06 -8.07
C LYS A 39 19.82 9.54 -7.95
N THR A 40 19.10 10.11 -8.91
CA THR A 40 18.85 11.56 -8.97
C THR A 40 17.41 11.95 -8.65
N VAL A 41 16.49 11.00 -8.78
CA VAL A 41 15.06 11.22 -8.58
C VAL A 41 14.71 11.46 -7.10
N SER A 42 13.82 12.42 -6.85
CA SER A 42 13.29 12.67 -5.49
C SER A 42 12.47 11.48 -4.97
N THR A 43 12.20 11.42 -3.67
CA THR A 43 11.41 10.31 -3.09
C THR A 43 9.95 10.35 -3.54
N ASP A 44 9.37 11.54 -3.68
CA ASP A 44 8.02 11.70 -4.23
C ASP A 44 7.93 11.18 -5.68
N GLU A 45 8.90 11.50 -6.52
CA GLU A 45 8.96 10.97 -7.88
C GLU A 45 9.20 9.45 -7.90
N LEU A 46 10.09 8.93 -7.04
CA LEU A 46 10.33 7.49 -6.94
C LEU A 46 9.06 6.73 -6.54
N VAL A 47 8.28 7.25 -5.60
CA VAL A 47 6.97 6.69 -5.23
C VAL A 47 6.05 6.60 -6.45
N LEU A 48 6.02 7.64 -7.31
CA LEU A 48 5.25 7.59 -8.55
C LEU A 48 5.79 6.55 -9.53
N TYR A 49 7.10 6.34 -9.60
CA TYR A 49 7.71 5.33 -10.46
C TYR A 49 7.35 3.92 -9.96
N CYS A 50 7.37 3.70 -8.64
CA CYS A 50 6.89 2.48 -8.01
C CYS A 50 5.43 2.21 -8.33
N MET A 51 4.57 3.23 -8.29
CA MET A 51 3.16 3.11 -8.68
C MET A 51 2.96 2.79 -10.16
N ASN A 52 3.96 3.05 -11.01
CA ASN A 52 3.93 2.75 -12.45
C ASN A 52 4.67 1.44 -12.80
N TYR A 53 5.09 0.65 -11.81
CA TYR A 53 5.70 -0.65 -12.09
C TYR A 53 4.73 -1.53 -12.90
N ASN A 54 5.19 -2.08 -14.03
CA ASN A 54 4.33 -2.80 -14.97
C ASN A 54 3.76 -4.09 -14.35
N LEU A 55 4.59 -4.79 -13.58
CA LEU A 55 4.24 -6.07 -12.94
C LEU A 55 3.79 -5.86 -11.48
N PHE A 56 3.23 -4.69 -11.16
CA PHE A 56 2.76 -4.40 -9.80
C PHE A 56 1.76 -5.44 -9.31
N ILE A 57 0.95 -6.04 -10.20
CA ILE A 57 -0.08 -7.02 -9.86
C ILE A 57 0.52 -8.35 -9.35
N ASP A 58 1.79 -8.62 -9.62
CA ASP A 58 2.46 -9.87 -9.21
C ASP A 58 2.43 -10.08 -7.70
N PHE A 59 2.35 -9.01 -6.89
CA PHE A 59 2.19 -9.13 -5.44
C PHE A 59 0.92 -9.91 -5.03
N MET A 60 -0.09 -9.97 -5.90
CA MET A 60 -1.35 -10.70 -5.65
C MET A 60 -1.23 -12.21 -5.89
N LEU A 61 -0.13 -12.70 -6.44
CA LEU A 61 0.06 -14.12 -6.80
C LEU A 61 0.53 -14.98 -5.61
N PHE A 62 0.64 -14.39 -4.42
CA PHE A 62 1.19 -15.01 -3.23
C PHE A 62 0.14 -15.17 -2.14
N ASN A 63 0.41 -16.07 -1.18
CA ASN A 63 -0.52 -16.38 -0.09
C ASN A 63 -0.73 -15.20 0.86
N THR A 64 0.29 -14.37 1.04
CA THR A 64 0.23 -13.18 1.89
C THR A 64 0.67 -11.96 1.10
N MET A 65 0.15 -10.79 1.51
CA MET A 65 0.53 -9.51 0.91
C MET A 65 2.03 -9.23 1.14
N GLN A 66 2.56 -9.62 2.29
CA GLN A 66 3.95 -9.47 2.68
C GLN A 66 4.86 -10.29 1.76
N ASP A 67 4.55 -11.58 1.53
CA ASP A 67 5.31 -12.42 0.61
C ASP A 67 5.26 -11.85 -0.82
N GLY A 68 4.11 -11.35 -1.24
CA GLY A 68 3.95 -10.73 -2.55
C GLY A 68 4.79 -9.48 -2.73
N MET A 69 4.77 -8.58 -1.75
CA MET A 69 5.59 -7.36 -1.78
C MET A 69 7.08 -7.68 -1.69
N GLU A 70 7.48 -8.72 -0.96
CA GLU A 70 8.87 -9.16 -0.90
C GLU A 70 9.38 -9.64 -2.26
N ASN A 71 8.56 -10.40 -2.99
CA ASN A 71 8.90 -10.85 -4.33
C ASN A 71 9.00 -9.66 -5.30
N VAL A 72 8.03 -8.74 -5.27
CA VAL A 72 8.10 -7.51 -6.09
C VAL A 72 9.34 -6.68 -5.74
N ARG A 73 9.69 -6.55 -4.46
CA ARG A 73 10.92 -5.85 -4.02
C ARG A 73 12.20 -6.53 -4.52
N SER A 74 12.24 -7.86 -4.50
CA SER A 74 13.36 -8.64 -5.03
C SER A 74 13.53 -8.37 -6.53
N ASP A 75 12.43 -8.34 -7.27
CA ASP A 75 12.44 -8.25 -8.73
C ASP A 75 12.58 -6.80 -9.26
N TYR A 76 12.22 -5.79 -8.49
CA TYR A 76 12.16 -4.40 -8.96
C TYR A 76 13.02 -3.44 -8.13
N ASN A 77 13.95 -2.77 -8.81
CA ASN A 77 14.89 -1.86 -8.17
C ASN A 77 14.27 -0.60 -7.56
N GLY A 78 13.11 -0.15 -8.05
CA GLY A 78 12.44 1.03 -7.53
C GLY A 78 11.93 0.84 -6.10
N ILE A 79 11.25 -0.28 -5.83
CA ILE A 79 10.78 -0.62 -4.47
C ILE A 79 11.98 -0.86 -3.55
N ARG A 80 13.00 -1.57 -4.03
CA ARG A 80 14.24 -1.79 -3.27
C ARG A 80 14.89 -0.48 -2.83
N GLU A 81 15.04 0.46 -3.74
CA GLU A 81 15.58 1.80 -3.44
C GLU A 81 14.65 2.56 -2.48
N LEU A 82 13.34 2.57 -2.73
CA LEU A 82 12.37 3.33 -1.92
C LEU A 82 12.43 2.91 -0.45
N MET A 83 12.54 1.61 -0.17
CA MET A 83 12.64 1.09 1.21
C MET A 83 13.92 1.50 1.94
N THR A 84 14.92 2.07 1.25
CA THR A 84 16.14 2.60 1.89
C THR A 84 16.06 4.08 2.21
N ARG A 85 15.04 4.80 1.72
CA ARG A 85 14.97 6.26 1.83
C ARG A 85 14.33 6.69 3.16
N PRO A 86 14.97 7.57 3.94
CA PRO A 86 14.48 7.98 5.26
C PRO A 86 13.17 8.79 5.20
N ASP A 87 12.86 9.40 4.06
CA ASP A 87 11.64 10.18 3.81
C ASP A 87 10.55 9.39 3.07
N ALA A 88 10.76 8.08 2.80
CA ALA A 88 9.81 7.24 2.06
C ALA A 88 8.42 7.20 2.69
N ALA A 89 8.34 7.08 4.02
CA ALA A 89 7.07 7.06 4.73
C ALA A 89 6.29 8.37 4.54
N GLU A 90 6.96 9.52 4.58
CA GLU A 90 6.31 10.81 4.38
C GLU A 90 5.77 10.94 2.96
N SER A 91 6.56 10.56 1.94
CA SER A 91 6.15 10.59 0.54
C SER A 91 4.99 9.65 0.24
N LEU A 92 5.01 8.42 0.75
CA LEU A 92 3.92 7.45 0.59
C LEU A 92 2.62 7.94 1.25
N ILE A 93 2.70 8.46 2.48
CA ILE A 93 1.52 9.04 3.17
C ILE A 93 0.97 10.23 2.39
N ARG A 94 1.84 11.09 1.87
CA ARG A 94 1.43 12.25 1.05
C ARG A 94 0.66 11.78 -0.19
N LEU A 95 1.18 10.80 -0.92
CA LEU A 95 0.47 10.23 -2.07
C LEU A 95 -0.86 9.61 -1.64
N TYR A 96 -0.88 8.83 -0.56
CA TYR A 96 -2.09 8.15 -0.07
C TYR A 96 -3.21 9.12 0.30
N LYS A 97 -2.87 10.26 0.94
CA LYS A 97 -3.81 11.35 1.22
C LYS A 97 -4.34 12.01 -0.05
N LEU A 98 -3.49 12.16 -1.08
CA LEU A 98 -3.88 12.72 -2.39
C LEU A 98 -4.64 11.71 -3.28
N TYR A 99 -4.61 10.42 -2.95
CA TYR A 99 -5.27 9.37 -3.72
C TYR A 99 -6.79 9.44 -3.58
N ASP A 100 -7.42 10.07 -4.58
CA ASP A 100 -8.86 10.29 -4.68
C ASP A 100 -9.55 9.07 -5.32
N LEU A 101 -10.36 8.35 -4.54
CA LEU A 101 -10.98 7.09 -4.97
C LEU A 101 -11.90 7.26 -6.20
N ASP A 102 -12.63 8.37 -6.30
CA ASP A 102 -13.57 8.60 -7.41
C ASP A 102 -12.82 8.90 -8.70
N LYS A 103 -11.80 9.77 -8.62
CA LYS A 103 -10.95 10.07 -9.77
C LYS A 103 -10.22 8.84 -10.28
N GLN A 104 -9.75 7.97 -9.38
CA GLN A 104 -9.04 6.76 -9.76
C GLN A 104 -9.98 5.72 -10.35
N LYS A 105 -11.17 5.54 -9.75
CA LYS A 105 -12.24 4.68 -10.32
C LYS A 105 -12.63 5.10 -11.74
N ALA A 106 -12.61 6.40 -12.04
CA ALA A 106 -12.94 6.92 -13.36
C ALA A 106 -11.81 6.81 -14.40
N ARG A 107 -10.55 6.62 -13.96
CA ARG A 107 -9.36 6.69 -14.84
C ARG A 107 -8.64 5.36 -15.01
N ASP A 108 -8.73 4.48 -14.02
CA ASP A 108 -7.95 3.26 -13.94
C ASP A 108 -8.90 2.08 -13.67
N SER A 109 -9.04 1.21 -14.67
CA SER A 109 -9.90 0.02 -14.60
C SER A 109 -9.44 -0.98 -13.54
N VAL A 110 -8.17 -0.91 -13.13
CA VAL A 110 -7.58 -1.71 -12.05
C VAL A 110 -7.20 -0.87 -10.83
N GLY A 111 -7.82 0.31 -10.68
CA GLY A 111 -7.54 1.26 -9.61
C GLY A 111 -7.72 0.71 -8.19
N CYS A 112 -8.57 -0.30 -8.01
CA CYS A 112 -8.71 -1.01 -6.74
C CYS A 112 -7.46 -1.84 -6.38
N ILE A 113 -6.81 -2.44 -7.37
CA ILE A 113 -5.56 -3.17 -7.21
C ILE A 113 -4.41 -2.17 -6.96
N ARG A 114 -4.38 -1.04 -7.67
CA ARG A 114 -3.39 0.03 -7.42
C ARG A 114 -3.49 0.62 -6.01
N LEU A 115 -4.70 0.85 -5.50
CA LEU A 115 -4.88 1.26 -4.11
C LEU A 115 -4.28 0.23 -3.16
N ARG A 116 -4.61 -1.05 -3.36
CA ARG A 116 -4.09 -2.15 -2.53
C ARG A 116 -2.57 -2.24 -2.60
N TYR A 117 -1.97 -2.01 -3.77
CA TYR A 117 -0.52 -1.99 -3.94
C TYR A 117 0.14 -0.81 -3.19
N LEU A 118 -0.48 0.37 -3.23
CA LEU A 118 -0.03 1.52 -2.43
C LEU A 118 -0.12 1.23 -0.91
N GLU A 119 -1.22 0.64 -0.46
CA GLU A 119 -1.40 0.25 0.94
C GLU A 119 -0.44 -0.86 1.35
N ALA A 120 -0.12 -1.79 0.45
CA ALA A 120 0.87 -2.84 0.68
C ALA A 120 2.28 -2.27 0.85
N MET A 121 2.67 -1.26 0.05
CA MET A 121 3.93 -0.52 0.26
C MET A 121 3.95 0.18 1.63
N LEU A 122 2.84 0.78 2.05
CA LEU A 122 2.73 1.42 3.37
C LEU A 122 2.78 0.41 4.54
N CYS A 123 2.40 -0.84 4.30
CA CYS A 123 2.50 -1.94 5.27
C CYS A 123 3.90 -2.58 5.34
N MET A 124 4.85 -2.17 4.50
CA MET A 124 6.20 -2.74 4.56
C MET A 124 6.89 -2.36 5.88
N PRO A 125 7.64 -3.28 6.52
CA PRO A 125 8.25 -3.04 7.82
C PRO A 125 9.16 -1.81 7.86
N GLU A 126 9.90 -1.53 6.77
CA GLU A 126 10.75 -0.34 6.65
C GLU A 126 9.95 0.95 6.78
N ILE A 127 8.73 0.95 6.25
CA ILE A 127 7.82 2.10 6.33
C ILE A 127 7.20 2.16 7.72
N LEU A 128 6.54 1.10 8.18
CA LEU A 128 5.84 1.08 9.47
C LEU A 128 6.77 1.41 10.65
N ASN A 129 7.98 0.85 10.67
CA ASN A 129 8.94 1.09 11.74
C ASN A 129 9.57 2.49 11.70
N SER A 130 9.45 3.22 10.58
CA SER A 130 9.94 4.59 10.46
C SER A 130 8.90 5.66 10.81
N LEU A 131 7.64 5.26 11.05
CA LEU A 131 6.57 6.20 11.35
C LEU A 131 6.80 6.90 12.68
N THR A 132 6.73 8.23 12.67
CA THR A 132 6.50 9.01 13.89
C THR A 132 5.05 8.83 14.37
N ALA A 133 4.78 9.04 15.66
CA ALA A 133 3.42 8.99 16.19
C ALA A 133 2.44 9.91 15.43
N LYS A 134 2.92 11.09 14.98
CA LYS A 134 2.14 11.99 14.14
C LYS A 134 1.83 11.38 12.77
N GLN A 135 2.83 10.81 12.08
CA GLN A 135 2.63 10.18 10.78
C GLN A 135 1.70 8.96 10.87
N ALA A 136 1.85 8.15 11.90
CA ALA A 136 0.95 7.03 12.18
C ALA A 136 -0.50 7.52 12.33
N LYS A 137 -0.74 8.52 13.19
CA LYS A 137 -2.08 9.10 13.38
C LYS A 137 -2.65 9.67 12.08
N ASP A 138 -1.85 10.43 11.35
CA ASP A 138 -2.22 11.01 10.05
C ASP A 138 -2.59 9.94 9.01
N LEU A 139 -1.87 8.81 9.01
CA LEU A 139 -2.13 7.68 8.11
C LEU A 139 -3.41 6.95 8.51
N ALA A 140 -3.62 6.68 9.79
CA ALA A 140 -4.84 6.06 10.30
C ALA A 140 -6.08 6.92 10.04
N ALA A 141 -6.00 8.24 10.22
CA ALA A 141 -7.08 9.16 9.86
C ALA A 141 -7.39 9.13 8.36
N ALA A 142 -6.37 9.09 7.50
CA ALA A 142 -6.57 8.93 6.06
C ALA A 142 -7.23 7.59 5.71
N CYS A 143 -6.86 6.50 6.38
CA CYS A 143 -7.50 5.19 6.23
C CYS A 143 -8.98 5.25 6.65
N ALA A 144 -9.29 5.84 7.81
CA ALA A 144 -10.66 6.00 8.31
C ALA A 144 -11.56 6.77 7.32
N GLN A 145 -11.03 7.85 6.72
CA GLN A 145 -11.74 8.61 5.69
C GLN A 145 -12.04 7.75 4.45
N LYS A 146 -11.08 6.94 3.98
CA LYS A 146 -11.29 6.04 2.84
C LYS A 146 -12.26 4.91 3.18
N ILE A 147 -12.17 4.29 4.37
CA ILE A 147 -13.12 3.27 4.83
C ILE A 147 -14.53 3.83 4.83
N ASN A 148 -14.74 5.02 5.43
CA ASN A 148 -16.05 5.66 5.46
C ASN A 148 -16.59 5.90 4.04
N LYS A 149 -15.75 6.40 3.13
CA LYS A 149 -16.14 6.61 1.73
C LYS A 149 -16.52 5.30 1.03
N ILE A 150 -15.74 4.23 1.22
CA ILE A 150 -15.98 2.92 0.60
C ILE A 150 -17.27 2.29 1.12
N VAL A 151 -17.49 2.31 2.44
CA VAL A 151 -18.68 1.72 3.07
C VAL A 151 -19.98 2.44 2.66
N ASN A 152 -19.91 3.75 2.40
CA ASN A 152 -21.06 4.56 2.01
C ASN A 152 -21.26 4.70 0.49
N ASP A 153 -20.42 4.09 -0.35
CA ASP A 153 -20.63 3.99 -1.81
C ASP A 153 -21.02 2.56 -2.18
N GLU A 154 -22.33 2.34 -2.41
CA GLU A 154 -22.88 1.03 -2.82
C GLU A 154 -22.26 0.48 -4.11
N ASN A 155 -21.66 1.34 -4.94
CA ASN A 155 -21.02 0.97 -6.20
C ASN A 155 -19.49 1.02 -6.11
N SER A 156 -18.91 1.05 -4.90
CA SER A 156 -17.46 1.11 -4.72
C SER A 156 -16.79 -0.18 -5.23
N PRO A 157 -15.79 -0.09 -6.13
CA PRO A 157 -14.99 -1.25 -6.53
C PRO A 157 -13.89 -1.59 -5.51
N TYR A 158 -13.74 -0.79 -4.45
CA TYR A 158 -12.67 -0.92 -3.47
C TYR A 158 -13.12 -1.75 -2.27
N SER A 159 -12.21 -2.57 -1.75
CA SER A 159 -12.39 -3.29 -0.49
C SER A 159 -11.81 -2.48 0.67
N VAL A 160 -12.40 -2.58 1.85
CA VAL A 160 -11.89 -1.97 3.08
C VAL A 160 -10.81 -2.80 3.78
N SER A 161 -10.62 -4.07 3.41
CA SER A 161 -9.82 -5.02 4.20
C SER A 161 -8.36 -4.59 4.39
N THR A 162 -7.70 -4.17 3.30
CA THR A 162 -6.29 -3.72 3.34
C THR A 162 -6.19 -2.35 4.00
N THR A 163 -7.14 -1.45 3.77
CA THR A 163 -7.22 -0.15 4.45
C THR A 163 -7.40 -0.28 5.96
N MET A 164 -8.26 -1.20 6.42
CA MET A 164 -8.45 -1.50 7.84
C MET A 164 -7.18 -2.07 8.47
N TYR A 165 -6.51 -2.97 7.75
CA TYR A 165 -5.27 -3.58 8.23
C TYR A 165 -4.19 -2.51 8.39
N LEU A 166 -4.00 -1.67 7.37
CA LEU A 166 -3.05 -0.57 7.39
C LEU A 166 -3.32 0.40 8.55
N ALA A 167 -4.58 0.79 8.77
CA ALA A 167 -4.96 1.62 9.90
C ALA A 167 -4.53 0.99 11.24
N ALA A 168 -4.87 -0.29 11.42
CA ALA A 168 -4.59 -1.04 12.64
C ALA A 168 -3.08 -1.19 12.91
N VAL A 169 -2.31 -1.66 11.93
CA VAL A 169 -0.86 -1.85 12.11
C VAL A 169 -0.12 -0.53 12.28
N SER A 170 -0.58 0.57 11.66
CA SER A 170 0.03 1.89 11.85
C SER A 170 -0.11 2.38 13.29
N GLN A 171 -1.21 2.02 13.98
CA GLN A 171 -1.49 2.45 15.35
C GLN A 171 -0.93 1.52 16.40
N TYR A 172 -0.80 0.22 16.11
CA TYR A 172 -0.35 -0.77 17.09
C TYR A 172 1.01 -0.44 17.71
N ALA A 173 1.97 0.07 16.93
CA ALA A 173 3.27 0.49 17.45
C ALA A 173 3.28 1.93 17.98
N ALA A 174 2.34 2.78 17.56
CA ALA A 174 2.36 4.22 17.78
C ALA A 174 1.47 4.70 18.94
N SER A 175 0.56 3.86 19.42
CA SER A 175 -0.45 4.20 20.42
C SER A 175 -0.55 3.10 21.47
N GLU A 176 -0.17 3.42 22.72
CA GLU A 176 -0.30 2.51 23.86
C GLU A 176 -1.76 2.10 24.07
N GLU A 177 -2.69 3.05 23.97
CA GLU A 177 -4.13 2.81 24.07
C GLU A 177 -4.62 1.80 23.03
N PHE A 178 -4.20 1.95 21.77
CA PHE A 178 -4.62 1.02 20.71
C PHE A 178 -3.98 -0.35 20.90
N ALA A 179 -2.71 -0.40 21.31
CA ALA A 179 -2.03 -1.64 21.63
C ALA A 179 -2.74 -2.40 22.78
N GLU A 180 -3.23 -1.69 23.81
CA GLU A 180 -4.01 -2.29 24.89
C GLU A 180 -5.33 -2.89 24.40
N ILE A 181 -6.04 -2.20 23.49
CA ILE A 181 -7.28 -2.72 22.87
C ILE A 181 -6.97 -4.03 22.12
N VAL A 182 -5.93 -4.03 21.28
CA VAL A 182 -5.55 -5.21 20.49
C VAL A 182 -5.09 -6.36 21.39
N ASN A 183 -4.22 -6.09 22.36
CA ASN A 183 -3.63 -7.13 23.21
C ASN A 183 -4.65 -7.79 24.16
N ALA A 184 -5.83 -7.21 24.32
CA ALA A 184 -6.94 -7.82 25.07
C ALA A 184 -7.63 -8.97 24.31
N SER A 185 -7.34 -9.17 23.02
CA SER A 185 -7.94 -10.23 22.19
C SER A 185 -6.88 -10.97 21.37
N SER A 186 -6.87 -12.30 21.46
CA SER A 186 -5.99 -13.14 20.65
C SER A 186 -6.31 -13.03 19.16
N GLY A 187 -7.59 -12.92 18.78
CA GLY A 187 -8.00 -12.72 17.39
C GLY A 187 -7.56 -11.34 16.86
N ALA A 188 -7.68 -10.27 17.65
CA ALA A 188 -7.23 -8.95 17.24
C ALA A 188 -5.71 -8.90 17.09
N LYS A 189 -4.97 -9.54 18.01
CA LYS A 189 -3.52 -9.66 17.92
C LYS A 189 -3.09 -10.44 16.68
N ARG A 190 -3.73 -11.58 16.41
CA ARG A 190 -3.51 -12.35 15.19
C ARG A 190 -3.79 -11.54 13.93
N TYR A 191 -4.84 -10.72 13.92
CA TYR A 191 -5.13 -9.82 12.80
C TYR A 191 -4.00 -8.83 12.55
N ILE A 192 -3.41 -8.25 13.59
CA ILE A 192 -2.23 -7.37 13.45
C ILE A 192 -1.01 -8.14 12.91
N GLU A 193 -0.74 -9.34 13.44
CA GLU A 193 0.45 -10.12 13.14
C GLU A 193 0.40 -10.78 11.75
N GLU A 194 -0.77 -11.29 11.35
CA GLU A 194 -0.94 -12.12 10.13
C GLU A 194 -1.73 -11.40 9.02
N GLY A 195 -2.44 -10.31 9.33
CA GLY A 195 -3.38 -9.66 8.40
C GLY A 195 -4.66 -10.47 8.14
N ILE A 196 -4.88 -11.56 8.89
CA ILE A 196 -6.03 -12.45 8.73
C ILE A 196 -7.10 -12.08 9.76
N LEU A 197 -8.24 -11.58 9.28
CA LEU A 197 -9.40 -11.28 10.12
C LEU A 197 -10.22 -12.56 10.32
N VAL A 198 -10.29 -13.04 11.57
CA VAL A 198 -11.19 -14.14 11.98
C VAL A 198 -12.23 -13.56 12.95
N PRO A 199 -13.41 -13.13 12.48
CA PRO A 199 -14.37 -12.39 13.30
C PRO A 199 -14.77 -13.13 14.59
N ASP A 200 -14.95 -14.46 14.52
CA ASP A 200 -15.34 -15.29 15.66
C ASP A 200 -14.28 -15.33 16.79
N GLU A 201 -13.03 -14.93 16.49
CA GLU A 201 -11.93 -14.85 17.47
C GLU A 201 -11.80 -13.44 18.10
N ILE A 202 -12.64 -12.48 17.71
CA ILE A 202 -12.64 -11.11 18.23
C ILE A 202 -14.00 -10.82 18.87
N SER A 203 -14.01 -10.50 20.17
CA SER A 203 -15.26 -10.17 20.86
C SER A 203 -15.89 -8.87 20.34
N ASP A 204 -17.23 -8.78 20.39
CA ASP A 204 -17.98 -7.57 20.04
C ASP A 204 -17.50 -6.34 20.82
N ASP A 205 -17.13 -6.50 22.10
CA ASP A 205 -16.53 -5.45 22.92
C ASP A 205 -15.21 -4.94 22.34
N THR A 206 -14.31 -5.85 21.94
CA THR A 206 -13.02 -5.49 21.34
C THR A 206 -13.24 -4.79 20.00
N LEU A 207 -14.13 -5.32 19.15
CA LEU A 207 -14.50 -4.70 17.88
C LEU A 207 -15.07 -3.29 18.10
N GLY A 208 -15.96 -3.12 19.07
CA GLY A 208 -16.53 -1.83 19.45
C GLY A 208 -15.45 -0.82 19.84
N ARG A 209 -14.50 -1.23 20.68
CA ARG A 209 -13.37 -0.38 21.10
C ARG A 209 -12.45 0.00 19.94
N ILE A 210 -12.15 -0.93 19.03
CA ILE A 210 -11.37 -0.65 17.81
C ILE A 210 -12.09 0.39 16.95
N VAL A 211 -13.40 0.22 16.73
CA VAL A 211 -14.20 1.15 15.93
C VAL A 211 -14.24 2.52 16.58
N SER A 212 -14.51 2.62 17.88
CA SER A 212 -14.51 3.89 18.62
C SER A 212 -13.16 4.60 18.54
N TYR A 213 -12.05 3.86 18.70
CA TYR A 213 -10.71 4.43 18.57
C TYR A 213 -10.50 5.15 17.23
N PHE A 214 -10.86 4.50 16.12
CA PHE A 214 -10.70 5.11 14.78
C PHE A 214 -11.70 6.22 14.47
N GLN A 215 -12.83 6.30 15.17
CA GLN A 215 -13.80 7.40 15.04
C GLN A 215 -13.30 8.70 15.69
N GLU A 216 -12.36 8.62 16.63
CA GLU A 216 -11.84 9.75 17.39
C GLU A 216 -10.54 10.36 16.82
N LEU A 217 -9.96 9.75 15.77
CA LEU A 217 -8.72 10.21 15.13
C LEU A 217 -8.93 11.44 14.23
#